data_AF-A0A6M3L2X2-F1
#
_entry.id   AF-A0A6M3L2X2-F1
#
_cell.length_a   1.000
_cell.length_b   1.000
_cell.length_c   1.000
_cell.angle_alpha   90.00
_cell.angle_beta   90.00
_cell.angle_gamma   90.00
#
_symmetry.space_group_name_H-M   'P 1'
#
loop_
_entity.id
_entity.type
_entity.pdbx_description
1 polymer ?
#
loop_
_entity_poly.entity_id
_entity_poly.type
_entity_poly.pdbx_seq_one_letter_code
_entity_poly.pdbx_strand_id
1 'polypeptide(L)' 'MIITLDNLTHPEVEILTIDLEHKSVTFRNRDGVCSAPMLEYKTDIPIKEDLKVSIEAVLFEAITVGGL' A
#
# COMPACT_ATOMS: atom_id res chain seq x y z
N MET A 1 0.04 13.19 -9.52
CA MET A 1 -0.40 13.54 -8.14
C MET A 1 0.47 12.74 -7.19
N ILE A 2 1.21 13.38 -6.28
CA ILE A 2 1.99 12.68 -5.26
C ILE A 2 1.10 12.62 -4.02
N ILE A 3 0.75 11.41 -3.57
CA ILE A 3 0.00 11.21 -2.33
C ILE A 3 0.99 10.77 -1.27
N THR A 4 1.29 11.67 -0.32
CA THR A 4 2.08 11.31 0.84
C THR A 4 1.18 10.62 1.86
N LEU A 5 1.44 9.33 2.08
CA LEU A 5 0.84 8.59 3.18
C LEU A 5 1.62 8.91 4.46
N ASP A 6 1.03 9.70 5.37
CA ASP A 6 1.48 9.70 6.77
C ASP A 6 1.11 8.35 7.39
N ASN A 7 1.90 7.32 7.13
CA ASN A 7 1.75 6.04 7.77
C ASN A 7 2.61 6.02 9.03
N LEU A 8 2.01 6.43 10.17
CA LEU A 8 2.68 6.50 11.47
C LEU A 8 3.27 5.16 11.92
N THR A 9 2.76 4.04 11.39
CA THR A 9 3.22 2.68 11.70
C THR A 9 4.40 2.22 10.84
N HIS A 10 4.54 2.77 9.62
CA HIS A 10 5.58 2.41 8.65
C HIS A 10 6.15 3.67 7.99
N PRO A 11 6.98 4.45 8.70
CA PRO A 11 7.54 5.70 8.16
C PRO A 11 8.46 5.47 6.95
N GLU A 12 8.94 4.24 6.76
CA GLU A 12 9.71 3.84 5.57
C GLU A 12 8.87 3.67 4.29
N VAL A 13 7.54 3.72 4.36
CA VAL A 13 6.68 3.45 3.21
C VAL A 13 6.52 4.70 2.34
N GLU A 14 6.90 4.58 1.07
CA GLU A 14 6.74 5.62 0.05
C GLU A 14 5.85 5.08 -1.08
N ILE A 15 4.71 5.74 -1.39
CA ILE A 15 3.92 5.38 -2.57
C ILE A 15 4.66 5.86 -3.83
N LEU A 16 4.92 4.95 -4.76
CA LEU A 16 5.53 5.27 -6.04
C LEU A 16 4.48 5.49 -7.13
N THR A 17 3.47 4.63 -7.19
CA THR A 17 2.47 4.65 -8.28
C THR A 17 1.15 4.05 -7.82
N ILE A 18 0.05 4.63 -8.33
CA ILE A 18 -1.33 4.20 -8.10
C ILE A 18 -1.88 3.84 -9.48
N ASP A 19 -2.11 2.56 -9.71
CA ASP A 19 -2.70 2.04 -10.94
C ASP A 19 -4.20 1.81 -10.72
N LEU A 20 -5.03 2.72 -11.26
CA LEU A 20 -6.49 2.64 -11.14
C LEU A 20 -7.11 1.63 -12.12
N GLU A 21 -6.42 1.33 -13.22
CA GLU A 21 -6.89 0.37 -14.23
C GLU A 21 -6.79 -1.06 -13.67
N HIS A 22 -5.64 -1.38 -13.09
CA HIS A 22 -5.39 -2.68 -12.46
C HIS A 22 -5.74 -2.71 -10.96
N LYS A 23 -6.25 -1.59 -10.42
CA LYS A 23 -6.59 -1.43 -8.99
C LYS A 23 -5.45 -1.88 -8.07
N SER A 24 -4.25 -1.34 -8.27
CA SER A 24 -3.07 -1.70 -7.47
C SER A 24 -2.24 -0.48 -7.09
N VAL A 25 -1.57 -0.55 -5.94
CA VAL A 25 -0.64 0.48 -5.47
C VAL A 25 0.76 -0.10 -5.36
N THR A 26 1.71 0.56 -6.00
CA THR A 26 3.14 0.24 -5.89
C THR A 26 3.77 1.17 -4.86
N PHE A 27 4.48 0.59 -3.91
CA PHE A 27 5.13 1.31 -2.82
C PHE A 27 6.54 0.76 -2.59
N ARG A 28 7.40 1.58 -1.99
CA ARG A 28 8.72 1.16 -1.51
C ARG A 28 8.70 1.09 0.00
N ASN A 29 9.28 0.04 0.56
CA ASN A 29 9.54 -0.11 1.99
C ASN A 29 11.02 -0.52 2.20
N ARG A 30 11.37 -1.00 3.41
CA ARG A 30 12.74 -1.49 3.73
C ARG A 30 13.17 -2.72 2.94
N ASP A 31 12.22 -3.55 2.53
CA ASP A 31 12.48 -4.81 1.82
C ASP A 31 12.62 -4.59 0.30
N GLY A 32 12.19 -3.44 -0.21
CA GLY A 32 12.33 -3.05 -1.60
C GLY A 32 11.06 -2.42 -2.16
N VAL A 33 10.78 -2.69 -3.44
CA VAL A 33 9.55 -2.24 -4.11
C VAL A 33 8.53 -3.37 -4.05
N CYS A 34 7.37 -3.06 -3.50
CA CYS A 34 6.24 -3.98 -3.34
C CYS A 34 5.02 -3.44 -4.08
N SER A 35 4.07 -4.34 -4.39
CA SER A 35 2.78 -3.99 -4.95
C SER A 35 1.68 -4.56 -4.06
N ALA A 36 0.68 -3.75 -3.74
CA ALA A 36 -0.51 -4.17 -3.03
C ALA A 36 -1.75 -4.02 -3.93
N PRO A 37 -2.63 -5.04 -3.98
CA PRO A 37 -3.94 -4.86 -4.58
C PRO A 37 -4.74 -3.85 -3.76
N MET A 38 -5.48 -2.96 -4.42
CA MET A 38 -6.41 -2.07 -3.74
C MET A 38 -7.60 -2.88 -3.25
N LEU A 39 -7.80 -2.88 -1.94
CA LEU A 39 -9.00 -3.43 -1.32
C LEU A 39 -10.20 -2.54 -1.63
N GLU A 40 -11.41 -3.11 -1.70
CA GLU A 40 -12.62 -2.42 -2.16
C GLU A 40 -12.76 -1.02 -1.54
N TYR A 41 -12.70 0.01 -2.39
CA TYR A 41 -12.92 1.40 -2.00
C TYR A 41 -14.22 1.92 -2.61
N LYS A 42 -14.92 2.77 -1.85
CA LYS A 42 -16.30 3.20 -2.14
C LYS A 42 -16.41 4.27 -3.23
N THR A 43 -15.29 4.76 -3.75
CA THR A 43 -15.19 5.93 -4.64
C THR A 43 -14.37 5.60 -5.89
N ASP A 44 -14.48 6.37 -6.96
CA ASP A 44 -13.67 6.13 -8.17
C ASP A 44 -12.18 6.45 -7.99
N ILE A 45 -11.86 7.32 -7.03
CA ILE A 45 -10.49 7.70 -6.66
C ILE A 45 -10.23 7.18 -5.24
N PRO A 46 -9.21 6.33 -5.03
CA PRO A 46 -8.88 5.82 -3.70
C PRO A 46 -8.39 6.97 -2.82
N ILE A 47 -8.91 7.04 -1.60
CA ILE A 47 -8.43 8.00 -0.60
C ILE A 47 -7.27 7.42 0.19
N LYS A 48 -6.58 8.28 0.93
CA LYS A 48 -5.41 7.92 1.74
C LYS A 48 -5.69 6.71 2.67
N GLU A 49 -6.89 6.65 3.25
CA GLU A 49 -7.27 5.55 4.14
C GLU A 49 -7.37 4.20 3.42
N ASP A 50 -7.95 4.16 2.22
CA ASP A 50 -8.08 2.93 1.42
C ASP A 50 -6.70 2.38 1.01
N LEU A 51 -5.80 3.28 0.61
CA LEU A 51 -4.42 2.94 0.25
C LEU A 51 -3.67 2.40 1.47
N LYS A 52 -3.89 2.98 2.66
CA LYS A 52 -3.27 2.53 3.90
C LYS A 52 -3.68 1.09 4.23
N VAL A 53 -4.97 0.78 4.20
CA VAL A 53 -5.48 -0.57 4.51
C VAL A 53 -4.91 -1.61 3.53
N SER A 54 -4.84 -1.26 2.24
CA SER A 54 -4.30 -2.13 1.20
C SER A 54 -2.81 -2.45 1.41
N ILE A 55 -2.01 -1.43 1.76
CA ILE A 55 -0.58 -1.59 2.03
C ILE A 55 -0.34 -2.38 3.32
N GLU A 56 -1.09 -2.07 4.39
CA GLU A 56 -0.95 -2.77 5.68
C GLU A 56 -1.28 -4.26 5.57
N ALA A 57 -2.26 -4.65 4.74
CA ALA A 57 -2.56 -6.06 4.48
C ALA A 57 -1.36 -6.82 3.91
N VAL A 58 -0.65 -6.25 2.92
CA VAL A 58 0.54 -6.87 2.32
C VAL A 58 1.71 -6.91 3.29
N LEU A 59 1.93 -5.84 4.06
CA LEU A 59 2.98 -5.80 5.07
C LEU A 59 2.74 -6.84 6.17
N PHE A 60 1.49 -7.05 6.58
CA PHE A 60 1.13 -8.05 7.59
C PHE A 60 1.30 -9.48 7.04
N GLU A 61 0.87 -9.75 5.81
CA GLU A 61 1.08 -11.06 5.17
C GLU A 61 2.58 -11.37 5.01
N ALA A 62 3.40 -10.40 4.63
CA ALA A 62 4.86 -10.58 4.52
C ALA A 62 5.50 -11.02 5.86
N ILE A 63 5.03 -10.47 6.99
CA ILE A 63 5.49 -10.88 8.33
C ILE A 63 5.05 -12.31 8.65
N THR A 64 3.88 -12.72 8.19
CA THR A 64 3.30 -14.03 8.51
C THR A 64 3.93 -15.16 7.69
N VAL A 65 4.38 -14.90 6.46
CA VAL A 65 5.01 -15.89 5.58
C VAL A 65 6.52 -16.02 5.82
N GLY A 66 7.16 -15.01 6.44
CA GLY A 66 8.58 -15.03 6.81
C GLY A 66 8.90 -15.68 8.17
N GLY A 67 7.91 -16.24 8.85
CA GLY A 67 8.03 -16.73 10.23
C GLY A 67 7.63 -18.19 10.42
N LEU A 68 8.23 -19.13 9.67
CA LEU A 68 8.29 -20.56 9.99
C LEU A 68 9.58 -21.19 9.44
#